data_AF-A0A947KPS0-F1
#
_entry.id   AF-A0A947KPS0-F1
#
_cell.length_a   1.000
_cell.length_b   1.000
_cell.length_c   1.000
_cell.angle_alpha   90.00
_cell.angle_beta   90.00
_cell.angle_gamma   90.00
#
_symmetry.space_group_name_H-M   'P 1'
#
loop_
_entity.id
_entity.type
_entity.pdbx_description
1 polymer ?
#
loop_
_entity_poly.entity_id
_entity_poly.type
_entity_poly.pdbx_seq_one_letter_code
_entity_poly.pdbx_strand_id
1 'polypeptide(L)'
;MNAIQLEHVTKAYKLYHHPGDRLKEVLHPGRKKYHQDFFALQDITVAIQPGETIGIIGRNGSGKSTLLKLIAGILTPTAGTVEARGKVAALLELGAGFNLELTGLENFYFNGILLGYSRREMEARREAVIAFADIGDYMDQPVKHYSSGMFVRLAFAVAIQVDPDILIVDEALAVGDLNFQARCFRKLDEFRAAGKTVLLVTHALDSVLRYCSRTMVLDKGRMVVAADSKKAVDIYKQLMANCYDAAPVAGPAPVAGSAPSGEAPLTANPDALVYGEGHAEIVKYGLFDEHNRPTRMLQHGRRFLIRMQVKFHAVVREPIFAFTIKDLKGMELTGTNTQFKQVPTGSYGKGDSVSVEFSQTLNAQSGRYALSLGCTGYEGNTMVVYHRLYDIILFETASAMPMVGCYDLDSEISVLRA
;
A
#
# COMPACT_ATOMS: atom_id res chain seq x y z
N MET A 1 18.86 17.50 16.61
CA MET A 1 18.06 16.69 17.56
C MET A 1 16.94 16.03 16.78
N ASN A 2 16.58 14.79 17.14
CA ASN A 2 15.55 14.02 16.43
C ASN A 2 14.14 14.59 16.72
N ALA A 3 13.22 14.50 15.76
CA ALA A 3 11.81 14.85 15.96
C ALA A 3 11.08 13.78 16.77
N ILE A 4 11.37 12.51 16.48
CA ILE A 4 10.85 11.35 17.22
C ILE A 4 12.02 10.41 17.54
N GLN A 5 12.03 9.90 18.76
CA GLN A 5 13.01 8.94 19.24
C GLN A 5 12.30 7.82 20.00
N LEU A 6 12.48 6.60 19.52
CA LEU A 6 12.02 5.36 20.15
C LEU A 6 13.24 4.56 20.57
N GLU A 7 13.33 4.21 21.86
CA GLU A 7 14.42 3.38 22.40
C GLU A 7 13.86 2.14 23.08
N HIS A 8 14.15 0.97 22.52
CA HIS A 8 13.77 -0.34 23.05
C HIS A 8 12.26 -0.47 23.37
N VAL A 9 11.42 0.16 22.55
CA VAL A 9 10.00 0.30 22.82
C VAL A 9 9.28 -1.03 22.67
N THR A 10 8.63 -1.46 23.75
CA THR A 10 7.85 -2.70 23.81
C THR A 10 6.45 -2.40 24.32
N LYS A 11 5.43 -2.98 23.67
CA LYS A 11 4.03 -2.89 24.11
C LYS A 11 3.42 -4.28 24.19
N ALA A 12 3.06 -4.67 25.41
CA ALA A 12 2.34 -5.90 25.70
C ALA A 12 0.92 -5.61 26.22
N TYR A 13 -0.04 -6.42 25.78
CA TYR A 13 -1.41 -6.44 26.27
C TYR A 13 -1.65 -7.74 27.03
N LYS A 14 -2.36 -7.64 28.15
CA LYS A 14 -2.76 -8.81 28.94
C LYS A 14 -4.06 -9.39 28.36
N LEU A 15 -3.98 -10.56 27.77
CA LEU A 15 -5.14 -11.31 27.29
C LEU A 15 -5.63 -12.26 28.38
N TYR A 16 -6.90 -12.11 28.79
CA TYR A 16 -7.57 -13.01 29.73
C TYR A 16 -8.58 -13.85 28.97
N HIS A 17 -8.64 -15.15 29.24
CA HIS A 17 -9.59 -16.08 28.59
C HIS A 17 -11.02 -15.85 29.09
N HIS A 18 -11.19 -15.53 30.38
CA HIS A 18 -12.48 -15.16 30.95
C HIS A 18 -12.42 -13.82 31.71
N PRO A 19 -13.50 -13.02 31.70
CA PRO A 19 -13.55 -11.73 32.42
C PRO A 19 -13.24 -11.86 33.93
N GLY A 20 -13.64 -12.97 34.55
CA GLY A 20 -13.39 -13.26 35.97
C GLY A 20 -11.92 -13.57 36.31
N ASP A 21 -11.09 -13.92 35.31
CA ASP A 21 -9.69 -14.28 35.54
C ASP A 21 -8.84 -13.06 35.93
N ARG A 22 -9.26 -11.86 35.53
CA ARG A 22 -8.65 -10.60 35.99
C ARG A 22 -8.83 -10.42 37.50
N LEU A 23 -10.00 -10.73 38.03
CA LEU A 23 -10.29 -10.64 39.46
C LEU A 23 -9.55 -11.74 40.24
N LYS A 24 -9.54 -12.97 39.70
CA LYS A 24 -8.77 -14.09 40.28
C LYS A 24 -7.29 -13.74 40.37
N GLU A 25 -6.70 -13.15 39.33
CA GLU A 25 -5.28 -12.77 39.32
C GLU A 25 -4.93 -11.72 40.38
N VAL A 26 -5.79 -10.71 40.58
CA VAL A 26 -5.58 -9.67 41.60
C VAL A 26 -5.71 -10.24 43.02
N LEU A 27 -6.65 -11.16 43.24
CA LEU A 27 -6.92 -11.76 44.56
C LEU A 27 -6.07 -12.99 44.87
N HIS A 28 -5.29 -13.52 43.90
CA HIS A 28 -4.53 -14.75 44.11
C HIS A 28 -3.31 -14.51 45.02
N PRO A 29 -3.23 -15.17 46.20
CA PRO A 29 -2.17 -14.91 47.19
C PRO A 29 -0.75 -15.16 46.65
N GLY A 30 -0.61 -16.09 45.69
CA GLY A 30 0.67 -16.45 45.06
C GLY A 30 1.02 -15.70 43.77
N ARG A 31 0.36 -14.59 43.43
CA ARG A 31 0.59 -13.81 42.17
C ARG A 31 0.61 -14.67 40.90
N LYS A 32 -0.24 -15.69 40.83
CA LYS A 32 -0.34 -16.57 39.66
C LYS A 32 -0.90 -15.75 38.51
N LYS A 33 -0.18 -15.72 37.38
CA LYS A 33 -0.64 -15.04 36.16
C LYS A 33 -1.75 -15.87 35.54
N TYR A 34 -2.92 -15.26 35.34
CA TYR A 34 -4.04 -15.83 34.60
C TYR A 34 -4.20 -15.17 33.21
N HIS A 35 -3.38 -14.17 32.89
CA HIS A 35 -3.26 -13.61 31.55
C HIS A 35 -2.15 -14.26 30.72
N GLN A 36 -2.30 -14.18 29.40
CA GLN A 36 -1.23 -14.35 28.44
C GLN A 36 -0.77 -12.98 27.93
N ASP A 37 0.55 -12.78 27.85
CA ASP A 37 1.12 -11.55 27.31
C ASP A 37 1.10 -11.59 25.77
N PHE A 38 0.32 -10.69 25.16
CA PHE A 38 0.32 -10.45 23.72
C PHE A 38 1.18 -9.23 23.41
N PHE A 39 2.32 -9.46 22.77
CA PHE A 39 3.25 -8.41 22.39
C PHE A 39 2.88 -7.81 21.04
N ALA A 40 2.23 -6.66 21.07
CA ALA A 40 1.92 -5.89 19.86
C ALA A 40 3.15 -5.21 19.26
N LEU A 41 4.11 -4.81 20.11
CA LEU A 41 5.42 -4.29 19.70
C LEU A 41 6.51 -4.86 20.62
N GLN A 42 7.67 -5.16 20.05
CA GLN A 42 8.81 -5.77 20.71
C GLN A 42 10.08 -5.05 20.27
N ASP A 43 10.74 -4.41 21.23
CA ASP A 43 12.09 -3.85 21.10
C ASP A 43 12.30 -2.95 19.86
N ILE A 44 11.39 -1.99 19.67
CA ILE A 44 11.47 -1.05 18.54
C ILE A 44 12.42 0.10 18.91
N THR A 45 13.50 0.24 18.14
CA THR A 45 14.45 1.35 18.26
C THR A 45 14.59 2.06 16.91
N VAL A 46 14.19 3.33 16.85
CA VAL A 46 14.29 4.14 15.63
C VAL A 46 14.30 5.62 15.97
N ALA A 47 15.07 6.39 15.22
CA ALA A 47 15.13 7.84 15.29
C ALA A 47 14.71 8.45 13.95
N ILE A 48 13.86 9.47 14.02
CA ILE A 48 13.31 10.21 12.87
C ILE A 48 13.76 11.67 12.98
N GLN A 49 14.32 12.20 11.91
CA GLN A 49 14.80 13.59 11.85
C GLN A 49 13.65 14.59 11.64
N PRO A 50 13.81 15.84 12.10
CA PRO A 50 12.91 16.93 11.71
C PRO A 50 12.82 17.07 10.19
N GLY A 51 11.61 17.23 9.66
CA GLY A 51 11.35 17.34 8.22
C GLY A 51 11.44 16.04 7.42
N GLU A 52 11.75 14.92 8.07
CA GLU A 52 11.76 13.61 7.41
C GLU A 52 10.33 13.12 7.17
N THR A 53 10.08 12.55 5.97
CA THR A 53 8.86 11.81 5.67
C THR A 53 9.16 10.32 5.70
N ILE A 54 8.63 9.63 6.70
CA ILE A 54 8.86 8.19 6.91
C ILE A 54 7.61 7.38 6.60
N GLY A 55 7.78 6.34 5.78
CA GLY A 55 6.75 5.33 5.54
C GLY A 55 6.74 4.27 6.62
N ILE A 56 5.57 3.76 7.01
CA ILE A 56 5.44 2.58 7.86
C ILE A 56 4.60 1.56 7.13
N ILE A 57 5.23 0.44 6.76
CA ILE A 57 4.58 -0.66 6.05
C ILE A 57 4.68 -1.94 6.86
N GLY A 58 3.73 -2.84 6.63
CA GLY A 58 3.64 -4.09 7.40
C GLY A 58 2.24 -4.70 7.30
N ARG A 59 2.14 -5.97 7.67
CA ARG A 59 0.88 -6.73 7.64
C ARG A 59 -0.18 -6.16 8.58
N ASN A 60 -1.41 -6.57 8.37
CA ASN A 60 -2.45 -6.38 9.37
C ASN A 60 -2.04 -7.12 10.65
N GLY A 61 -2.17 -6.43 11.79
CA GLY A 61 -1.70 -6.96 13.08
C GLY A 61 -0.18 -6.89 13.31
N SER A 62 0.61 -6.26 12.43
CA SER A 62 2.07 -6.13 12.66
C SER A 62 2.47 -5.09 13.72
N GLY A 63 1.50 -4.33 14.25
CA GLY A 63 1.73 -3.34 15.30
C GLY A 63 1.72 -1.87 14.83
N LYS A 64 1.50 -1.58 13.53
CA LYS A 64 1.50 -0.21 12.96
C LYS A 64 0.66 0.79 13.78
N SER A 65 -0.63 0.54 13.95
CA SER A 65 -1.52 1.44 14.69
C SER A 65 -1.14 1.55 16.18
N THR A 66 -0.58 0.49 16.78
CA THR A 66 -0.09 0.56 18.17
C THR A 66 1.12 1.48 18.26
N LEU A 67 2.03 1.42 17.29
CA LEU A 67 3.21 2.27 17.22
C LEU A 67 2.82 3.75 17.05
N LEU A 68 1.89 4.02 16.15
CA LEU A 68 1.39 5.37 15.91
C LEU A 68 0.71 5.95 17.16
N LYS A 69 -0.07 5.15 17.88
CA LYS A 69 -0.70 5.55 19.14
C LYS A 69 0.32 5.83 20.26
N LEU A 70 1.46 5.12 20.28
CA LEU A 70 2.56 5.43 21.20
C LEU A 70 3.22 6.76 20.85
N ILE A 71 3.52 7.00 19.57
CA ILE A 71 4.12 8.25 19.10
C ILE A 71 3.19 9.44 19.33
N ALA A 72 1.88 9.25 19.13
CA ALA A 72 0.85 10.25 19.39
C ALA A 72 0.61 10.51 20.89
N GLY A 73 1.22 9.74 21.79
CA GLY A 73 1.03 9.89 23.24
C GLY A 73 -0.32 9.35 23.76
N ILE A 74 -1.10 8.65 22.93
CA ILE A 74 -2.38 8.04 23.30
C ILE A 74 -2.15 6.80 24.18
N LEU A 75 -1.08 6.06 23.89
CA LEU A 75 -0.67 4.88 24.66
C LEU A 75 0.66 5.12 25.34
N THR A 76 0.84 4.49 26.49
CA THR A 76 2.14 4.38 27.15
C THR A 76 2.83 3.06 26.80
N PRO A 77 4.17 3.05 26.61
CA PRO A 77 4.91 1.82 26.38
C PRO A 77 4.89 0.94 27.64
N THR A 78 5.01 -0.38 27.46
CA THR A 78 5.22 -1.32 28.57
C THR A 78 6.67 -1.28 29.05
N ALA A 79 7.61 -1.11 28.12
CA ALA A 79 9.03 -0.89 28.38
C ALA A 79 9.64 -0.02 27.25
N GLY A 80 10.79 0.59 27.53
CA GLY A 80 11.44 1.55 26.63
C GLY A 80 10.88 2.96 26.75
N THR A 81 11.40 3.88 25.92
CA THR A 81 11.05 5.30 25.95
C THR A 81 10.57 5.78 24.58
N VAL A 82 9.59 6.69 24.60
CA VAL A 82 9.03 7.34 23.42
C VAL A 82 9.11 8.84 23.64
N GLU A 83 9.89 9.53 22.82
CA GLU A 83 9.94 10.99 22.79
C GLU A 83 9.46 11.49 21.42
N ALA A 84 8.48 12.40 21.43
CA ALA A 84 8.05 13.16 20.25
C ALA A 84 8.15 14.65 20.59
N ARG A 85 8.88 15.43 19.78
CA ARG A 85 9.18 16.85 20.06
C ARG A 85 8.37 17.74 19.13
N GLY A 86 7.44 18.49 19.71
CA GLY A 86 6.55 19.39 18.99
C GLY A 86 5.08 18.97 19.08
N LYS A 87 4.21 19.70 18.40
CA LYS A 87 2.77 19.39 18.32
C LYS A 87 2.55 18.22 17.36
N VAL A 88 2.04 17.10 17.88
CA VAL A 88 1.69 15.92 17.08
C VAL A 88 0.21 16.01 16.71
N ALA A 89 -0.12 15.94 15.42
CA ALA A 89 -1.48 15.69 14.96
C ALA A 89 -1.53 14.30 14.34
N ALA A 90 -2.50 13.49 14.76
CA ALA A 90 -2.64 12.12 14.30
C ALA A 90 -4.02 11.85 13.70
N LEU A 91 -4.05 11.46 12.43
CA LEU A 91 -5.27 11.09 11.69
C LEU A 91 -5.73 9.64 11.95
N LEU A 92 -5.30 9.05 13.07
CA LEU A 92 -5.53 7.65 13.43
C LEU A 92 -6.98 7.35 13.78
N GLU A 93 -7.63 8.32 14.43
CA GLU A 93 -8.99 8.23 14.91
C GLU A 93 -9.67 9.53 14.47
N LEU A 94 -10.01 9.63 13.18
CA LEU A 94 -10.70 10.80 12.62
C LEU A 94 -11.95 11.11 13.44
N GLY A 95 -12.01 12.33 13.97
CA GLY A 95 -13.09 12.78 14.84
C GLY A 95 -12.96 12.31 16.29
N ALA A 96 -11.84 11.72 16.69
CA ALA A 96 -11.52 11.56 18.10
C ALA A 96 -11.47 12.93 18.77
N GLY A 97 -12.20 13.08 19.86
CA GLY A 97 -12.41 14.37 20.51
C GLY A 97 -13.56 15.18 19.94
N PHE A 98 -14.30 14.69 18.93
CA PHE A 98 -15.53 15.35 18.52
C PHE A 98 -16.64 15.07 19.53
N ASN A 99 -17.38 16.12 19.89
CA ASN A 99 -18.64 16.01 20.59
C ASN A 99 -19.76 16.16 19.57
N LEU A 100 -20.56 15.10 19.42
CA LEU A 100 -21.63 15.02 18.42
C LEU A 100 -22.77 16.01 18.68
N GLU A 101 -22.91 16.50 19.92
CA GLU A 101 -23.89 17.53 20.28
C GLU A 101 -23.42 18.94 19.92
N LEU A 102 -22.11 19.14 19.73
CA LEU A 102 -21.55 20.42 19.30
C LEU A 102 -21.64 20.59 17.78
N THR A 103 -21.72 21.84 17.35
CA THR A 103 -21.60 22.22 15.94
C THR A 103 -20.21 21.89 15.38
N GLY A 104 -20.06 21.91 14.07
CA GLY A 104 -18.76 21.69 13.47
C GLY A 104 -17.73 22.76 13.88
N LEU A 105 -18.12 24.04 13.97
CA LEU A 105 -17.22 25.12 14.39
C LEU A 105 -16.78 24.95 15.85
N GLU A 106 -17.72 24.61 16.73
CA GLU A 106 -17.40 24.34 18.12
C GLU A 106 -16.45 23.14 18.26
N ASN A 107 -16.65 22.09 17.46
CA ASN A 107 -15.72 20.96 17.40
C ASN A 107 -14.34 21.36 16.89
N PHE A 108 -14.26 22.26 15.90
CA PHE A 108 -12.98 22.81 15.43
C PHE A 108 -12.24 23.52 16.57
N TYR A 109 -12.88 24.45 17.29
CA TYR A 109 -12.26 25.14 18.42
C TYR A 109 -11.89 24.18 19.56
N PHE A 110 -12.78 23.26 19.89
CA PHE A 110 -12.57 22.28 20.96
C PHE A 110 -11.34 21.40 20.67
N ASN A 111 -11.22 20.88 19.45
CA ASN A 111 -10.07 20.07 19.05
C ASN A 111 -8.77 20.87 19.01
N GLY A 112 -8.82 22.14 18.61
CA GLY A 112 -7.66 23.03 18.70
C GLY A 112 -7.10 23.13 20.10
N ILE A 113 -7.97 23.29 21.10
CA ILE A 113 -7.57 23.36 22.51
C ILE A 113 -6.93 22.04 22.95
N LEU A 114 -7.54 20.89 22.60
CA LEU A 114 -6.98 19.57 22.91
C LEU A 114 -5.57 19.36 22.32
N LEU A 115 -5.30 19.97 21.16
CA LEU A 115 -4.01 19.89 20.47
C LEU A 115 -3.02 21.01 20.89
N GLY A 116 -3.36 21.81 21.90
CA GLY A 116 -2.49 22.85 22.44
C GLY A 116 -2.44 24.14 21.61
N TYR A 117 -3.52 24.46 20.89
CA TYR A 117 -3.68 25.73 20.17
C TYR A 117 -4.52 26.72 20.97
N SER A 118 -4.11 27.97 20.95
CA SER A 118 -4.88 29.07 21.49
C SER A 118 -6.09 29.39 20.60
N ARG A 119 -7.14 29.95 21.19
CA ARG A 119 -8.33 30.38 20.43
C ARG A 119 -7.99 31.36 19.30
N ARG A 120 -6.99 32.23 19.51
CA ARG A 120 -6.54 33.19 18.49
C ARG A 120 -5.88 32.50 17.30
N GLU A 121 -5.08 31.46 17.54
CA GLU A 121 -4.48 30.65 16.45
C GLU A 121 -5.57 29.91 15.67
N MET A 122 -6.60 29.40 16.36
CA MET A 122 -7.71 28.72 15.71
C MET A 122 -8.59 29.68 14.89
N GLU A 123 -8.90 30.86 15.41
CA GLU A 123 -9.69 31.87 14.68
C GLU A 123 -9.03 32.28 13.37
N ALA A 124 -7.70 32.46 13.36
CA ALA A 124 -6.94 32.78 12.15
C ALA A 124 -7.01 31.69 11.06
N ARG A 125 -7.46 30.47 11.43
CA ARG A 125 -7.58 29.29 10.57
C ARG A 125 -9.02 28.94 10.23
N ARG A 126 -9.99 29.68 10.78
CA ARG A 126 -11.42 29.41 10.65
C ARG A 126 -11.87 29.32 9.19
N GLU A 127 -11.60 30.35 8.39
CA GLU A 127 -12.02 30.38 6.98
C GLU A 127 -11.42 29.21 6.18
N ALA A 128 -10.16 28.86 6.49
CA ALA A 128 -9.48 27.78 5.79
C ALA A 128 -10.04 26.39 6.14
N VAL A 129 -10.45 26.15 7.40
CA VAL A 129 -11.10 24.88 7.76
C VAL A 129 -12.47 24.74 7.11
N ILE A 130 -13.25 25.84 7.04
CA ILE A 130 -14.57 25.86 6.41
C ILE A 130 -14.43 25.55 4.91
N ALA A 131 -13.52 26.24 4.23
CA ALA A 131 -13.26 26.04 2.81
C ALA A 131 -12.70 24.65 2.49
N PHE A 132 -11.89 24.06 3.39
CA PHE A 132 -11.34 22.73 3.19
C PHE A 132 -12.38 21.63 3.41
N ALA A 133 -13.20 21.74 4.47
CA ALA A 133 -14.24 20.77 4.79
C ALA A 133 -15.29 20.69 3.68
N ASP A 134 -15.61 21.82 3.03
CA ASP A 134 -16.53 21.88 1.89
C ASP A 134 -17.89 21.22 2.22
N ILE A 135 -18.44 21.60 3.38
CA ILE A 135 -19.74 21.11 3.91
C ILE A 135 -20.79 22.22 3.98
N GLY A 136 -20.49 23.43 3.48
CA GLY A 136 -21.44 24.56 3.41
C GLY A 136 -22.05 24.95 4.75
N ASP A 137 -23.35 25.26 4.74
CA ASP A 137 -24.12 25.75 5.90
C ASP A 137 -24.25 24.74 7.06
N TYR A 138 -23.84 23.48 6.85
CA TYR A 138 -23.84 22.48 7.90
C TYR A 138 -22.79 22.74 8.99
N MET A 139 -21.83 23.63 8.73
CA MET A 139 -20.76 23.99 9.68
C MET A 139 -21.28 24.49 11.03
N ASP A 140 -22.45 25.14 11.03
CA ASP A 140 -23.14 25.66 12.21
C ASP A 140 -24.21 24.68 12.75
N GLN A 141 -24.29 23.46 12.22
CA GLN A 141 -25.21 22.41 12.68
C GLN A 141 -24.48 21.40 13.58
N PRO A 142 -25.18 20.80 14.56
CA PRO A 142 -24.61 19.72 15.38
C PRO A 142 -24.09 18.56 14.53
N VAL A 143 -22.91 18.04 14.88
CA VAL A 143 -22.21 17.00 14.13
C VAL A 143 -23.02 15.68 14.05
N LYS A 144 -23.90 15.41 15.01
CA LYS A 144 -24.83 14.26 14.96
C LYS A 144 -25.75 14.23 13.73
N HIS A 145 -25.96 15.36 13.06
CA HIS A 145 -26.77 15.46 11.85
C HIS A 145 -25.95 15.28 10.56
N TYR A 146 -24.64 15.12 10.67
CA TYR A 146 -23.76 15.01 9.51
C TYR A 146 -23.89 13.62 8.89
N SER A 147 -23.81 13.57 7.56
CA SER A 147 -23.51 12.30 6.90
C SER A 147 -22.11 11.81 7.29
N SER A 148 -21.85 10.51 7.14
CA SER A 148 -20.51 9.95 7.36
C SER A 148 -19.42 10.65 6.53
N GLY A 149 -19.74 11.07 5.30
CA GLY A 149 -18.83 11.83 4.46
C GLY A 149 -18.52 13.23 5.01
N MET A 150 -19.54 13.97 5.45
CA MET A 150 -19.35 15.30 6.06
C MET A 150 -18.55 15.22 7.36
N PHE A 151 -18.83 14.21 8.19
CA PHE A 151 -18.09 13.96 9.42
C PHE A 151 -16.60 13.78 9.14
N VAL A 152 -16.25 12.90 8.19
CA VAL A 152 -14.86 12.65 7.82
C VAL A 152 -14.21 13.88 7.24
N ARG A 153 -14.89 14.61 6.34
CA ARG A 153 -14.36 15.83 5.74
C ARG A 153 -14.03 16.89 6.79
N LEU A 154 -14.92 17.09 7.77
CA LEU A 154 -14.67 18.01 8.89
C LEU A 154 -13.50 17.51 9.76
N ALA A 155 -13.53 16.25 10.20
CA ALA A 155 -12.48 15.66 11.02
C ALA A 155 -11.09 15.84 10.40
N PHE A 156 -11.01 15.63 9.09
CA PHE A 156 -9.77 15.77 8.35
C PHE A 156 -9.38 17.24 8.16
N ALA A 157 -10.34 18.13 7.85
CA ALA A 157 -10.10 19.56 7.75
C ALA A 157 -9.53 20.14 9.05
N VAL A 158 -10.12 19.77 10.19
CA VAL A 158 -9.66 20.21 11.52
C VAL A 158 -8.23 19.73 11.77
N ALA A 159 -7.96 18.44 11.56
CA ALA A 159 -6.66 17.83 11.87
C ALA A 159 -5.52 18.32 10.96
N ILE A 160 -5.83 18.74 9.74
CA ILE A 160 -4.85 19.35 8.83
C ILE A 160 -4.59 20.82 9.16
N GLN A 161 -5.63 21.57 9.54
CA GLN A 161 -5.51 23.02 9.63
C GLN A 161 -4.74 23.48 10.87
N VAL A 162 -4.57 22.60 11.86
CA VAL A 162 -3.81 22.89 13.07
C VAL A 162 -2.32 23.18 12.83
N ASP A 163 -1.71 22.89 11.68
CA ASP A 163 -0.26 23.16 11.44
C ASP A 163 0.68 22.51 12.47
N PRO A 164 0.62 21.16 12.63
CA PRO A 164 1.50 20.41 13.54
C PRO A 164 2.97 20.45 13.13
N ASP A 165 3.85 20.09 14.07
CA ASP A 165 5.28 19.81 13.80
C ASP A 165 5.46 18.38 13.26
N ILE A 166 4.62 17.46 13.74
CA ILE A 166 4.60 16.04 13.37
C ILE A 166 3.19 15.68 12.92
N LEU A 167 3.04 15.26 11.67
CA LEU A 167 1.79 14.78 11.10
C LEU A 167 1.82 13.26 10.96
N ILE A 168 0.94 12.56 11.67
CA ILE A 168 0.72 11.13 11.52
C ILE A 168 -0.49 10.91 10.64
N VAL A 169 -0.27 10.17 9.57
CA VAL A 169 -1.26 9.88 8.55
C VAL A 169 -1.44 8.37 8.49
N ASP A 170 -2.59 7.89 8.98
CA ASP A 170 -3.01 6.51 8.77
C ASP A 170 -3.72 6.38 7.40
N GLU A 171 -4.04 5.16 7.00
CA GLU A 171 -4.73 4.78 5.74
C GLU A 171 -6.00 5.60 5.41
N ALA A 172 -6.44 6.44 6.35
CA ALA A 172 -7.44 7.49 6.26
C ALA A 172 -7.30 8.49 5.09
N LEU A 173 -6.13 8.63 4.43
CA LEU A 173 -6.03 9.47 3.21
C LEU A 173 -6.91 8.96 2.06
N ALA A 174 -7.28 7.68 2.08
CA ALA A 174 -8.15 7.09 1.06
C ALA A 174 -9.65 7.34 1.33
N VAL A 175 -10.02 8.09 2.37
CA VAL A 175 -11.42 8.37 2.69
C VAL A 175 -11.91 9.63 1.98
N GLY A 176 -13.13 9.59 1.45
CA GLY A 176 -13.75 10.68 0.68
C GLY A 176 -13.76 10.42 -0.83
N ASP A 177 -14.20 11.41 -1.60
CA ASP A 177 -14.17 11.35 -3.06
C ASP A 177 -12.79 11.70 -3.64
N LEU A 178 -12.63 11.49 -4.95
CA LEU A 178 -11.38 11.75 -5.66
C LEU A 178 -10.90 13.20 -5.54
N ASN A 179 -11.81 14.18 -5.49
CA ASN A 179 -11.46 15.59 -5.35
C ASN A 179 -10.92 15.87 -3.95
N PHE A 180 -11.55 15.29 -2.92
CA PHE A 180 -11.11 15.41 -1.54
C PHE A 180 -9.75 14.74 -1.35
N GLN A 181 -9.56 13.51 -1.83
CA GLN A 181 -8.27 12.81 -1.79
C GLN A 181 -7.16 13.63 -2.46
N ALA A 182 -7.43 14.24 -3.62
CA ALA A 182 -6.46 15.11 -4.29
C ALA A 182 -6.08 16.34 -3.44
N ARG A 183 -7.04 16.93 -2.71
CA ARG A 183 -6.77 18.01 -1.74
C ARG A 183 -5.91 17.50 -0.58
N CYS A 184 -6.18 16.31 -0.06
CA CYS A 184 -5.39 15.68 1.00
C CYS A 184 -3.92 15.50 0.59
N PHE A 185 -3.66 14.95 -0.61
CA PHE A 185 -2.30 14.76 -1.11
C PHE A 185 -1.59 16.08 -1.39
N ARG A 186 -2.28 17.07 -1.97
CA ARG A 186 -1.69 18.40 -2.15
C ARG A 186 -1.25 19.00 -0.82
N LYS A 187 -2.08 18.85 0.21
CA LYS A 187 -1.77 19.36 1.53
C LYS A 187 -0.61 18.61 2.18
N LEU A 188 -0.52 17.30 1.97
CA LEU A 188 0.65 16.51 2.38
C LEU A 188 1.93 17.05 1.74
N ASP A 189 1.91 17.39 0.45
CA ASP A 189 3.05 18.00 -0.23
C ASP A 189 3.40 19.39 0.33
N GLU A 190 2.41 20.20 0.72
CA GLU A 190 2.64 21.48 1.43
C GLU A 190 3.36 21.25 2.78
N PHE A 191 2.94 20.26 3.57
CA PHE A 191 3.60 19.91 4.84
C PHE A 191 5.06 19.48 4.63
N ARG A 192 5.30 18.66 3.61
CA ARG A 192 6.66 18.21 3.24
C ARG A 192 7.52 19.39 2.80
N ALA A 193 6.98 20.28 1.94
CA ALA A 193 7.68 21.47 1.47
C ALA A 193 7.98 22.46 2.61
N ALA A 194 7.12 22.51 3.63
CA ALA A 194 7.32 23.29 4.85
C ALA A 194 8.33 22.66 5.83
N GLY A 195 8.93 21.51 5.50
CA GLY A 195 9.92 20.85 6.34
C GLY A 195 9.32 20.24 7.62
N LYS A 196 8.04 19.88 7.60
CA LYS A 196 7.36 19.22 8.72
C LYS A 196 7.63 17.72 8.69
N THR A 197 7.65 17.07 9.86
CA THR A 197 7.86 15.62 9.94
C THR A 197 6.55 14.89 9.64
N VAL A 198 6.59 13.89 8.76
CA VAL A 198 5.39 13.17 8.32
C VAL A 198 5.59 11.66 8.50
N LEU A 199 4.64 11.01 9.17
CA LEU A 199 4.57 9.55 9.29
C LEU A 199 3.43 9.06 8.44
N LEU A 200 3.74 8.37 7.35
CA LEU A 200 2.76 7.86 6.41
C LEU A 200 2.60 6.35 6.57
N VAL A 201 1.41 5.91 6.96
CA VAL A 201 1.06 4.49 7.05
C VAL A 201 0.10 4.16 5.95
N THR A 202 0.50 3.24 5.09
CA THR A 202 -0.28 2.86 3.92
C THR A 202 0.12 1.48 3.43
N HIS A 203 -0.85 0.78 2.84
CA HIS A 203 -0.60 -0.43 2.07
C HIS A 203 -0.28 -0.14 0.60
N ALA A 204 -0.48 1.09 0.12
CA ALA A 204 -0.17 1.50 -1.24
C ALA A 204 1.34 1.80 -1.37
N LEU A 205 2.10 0.83 -1.88
CA LEU A 205 3.57 0.92 -2.01
C LEU A 205 4.01 2.10 -2.89
N ASP A 206 3.23 2.47 -3.91
CA ASP A 206 3.55 3.64 -4.76
C ASP A 206 3.48 4.96 -4.01
N SER A 207 2.56 5.08 -3.05
CA SER A 207 2.49 6.25 -2.17
C SER A 207 3.74 6.34 -1.29
N VAL A 208 4.22 5.20 -0.79
CA VAL A 208 5.47 5.14 -0.01
C VAL A 208 6.64 5.59 -0.88
N LEU A 209 6.77 5.06 -2.09
CA LEU A 209 7.86 5.41 -3.01
C LEU A 209 7.84 6.87 -3.46
N ARG A 210 6.65 7.48 -3.55
CA ARG A 210 6.48 8.88 -3.97
C ARG A 210 6.70 9.88 -2.84
N TYR A 211 6.19 9.59 -1.65
CA TYR A 211 6.13 10.56 -0.55
C TYR A 211 7.22 10.34 0.50
N CYS A 212 7.72 9.13 0.69
CA CYS A 212 8.67 8.82 1.75
C CYS A 212 10.11 8.75 1.21
N SER A 213 11.04 9.30 1.98
CA SER A 213 12.48 9.14 1.74
C SER A 213 13.03 7.90 2.44
N ARG A 214 12.42 7.53 3.57
CA ARG A 214 12.78 6.38 4.37
C ARG A 214 11.52 5.60 4.73
N THR A 215 11.62 4.29 4.85
CA THR A 215 10.51 3.44 5.23
C THR A 215 10.93 2.40 6.24
N MET A 216 10.07 2.23 7.25
CA MET A 216 10.14 1.20 8.26
C MET A 216 9.19 0.05 7.92
N VAL A 217 9.70 -1.17 8.01
CA VAL A 217 8.93 -2.39 7.81
C VAL A 217 8.71 -3.07 9.15
N LEU A 218 7.43 -3.26 9.51
CA LEU A 218 7.01 -3.96 10.72
C LEU A 218 6.44 -5.34 10.37
N ASP A 219 6.92 -6.37 11.07
CA ASP A 219 6.35 -7.72 11.04
C ASP A 219 6.21 -8.29 12.45
N LYS A 220 5.03 -8.81 12.77
CA LYS A 220 4.70 -9.43 14.07
C LYS A 220 5.21 -8.65 15.30
N GLY A 221 5.05 -7.33 15.27
CA GLY A 221 5.45 -6.44 16.36
C GLY A 221 6.94 -6.10 16.40
N ARG A 222 7.75 -6.54 15.43
CA ARG A 222 9.19 -6.23 15.35
C ARG A 222 9.49 -5.36 14.14
N MET A 223 10.50 -4.50 14.27
CA MET A 223 11.04 -3.76 13.14
C MET A 223 12.02 -4.64 12.39
N VAL A 224 11.69 -4.98 11.14
CA VAL A 224 12.57 -5.78 10.28
C VAL A 224 13.68 -4.91 9.69
N VAL A 225 13.30 -3.72 9.19
CA VAL A 225 14.24 -2.77 8.61
C VAL A 225 13.68 -1.34 8.67
N ALA A 226 14.57 -0.35 8.75
CA ALA A 226 14.27 1.05 8.54
C ALA A 226 15.32 1.67 7.60
N ALA A 227 15.04 1.66 6.29
CA ALA A 227 15.99 2.03 5.23
C ALA A 227 15.34 2.95 4.19
N ASP A 228 16.09 3.34 3.15
CA ASP A 228 15.54 4.01 1.97
C ASP A 228 14.26 3.30 1.47
N SER A 229 13.27 4.09 1.09
CA SER A 229 11.93 3.59 0.76
C SER A 229 11.92 2.54 -0.35
N LYS A 230 12.81 2.62 -1.36
CA LYS A 230 12.90 1.58 -2.40
C LYS A 230 13.35 0.25 -1.81
N LYS A 231 14.47 0.27 -1.08
CA LYS A 231 15.03 -0.93 -0.45
C LYS A 231 14.07 -1.56 0.57
N ALA A 232 13.39 -0.74 1.37
CA ALA A 232 12.41 -1.21 2.33
C ALA A 232 11.17 -1.84 1.67
N VAL A 233 10.70 -1.28 0.56
CA VAL A 233 9.61 -1.85 -0.24
C VAL A 233 10.01 -3.20 -0.84
N ASP A 234 11.24 -3.34 -1.33
CA ASP A 234 11.75 -4.61 -1.86
C ASP A 234 11.82 -5.68 -0.76
N ILE A 235 12.35 -5.33 0.42
CA ILE A 235 12.38 -6.23 1.59
C ILE A 235 10.95 -6.62 2.01
N TYR A 236 10.02 -5.66 2.03
CA TYR A 236 8.63 -5.95 2.35
C TYR A 236 7.98 -6.89 1.33
N LYS A 237 8.23 -6.70 0.03
CA LYS A 237 7.77 -7.62 -1.02
C LYS A 237 8.34 -9.02 -0.83
N GLN A 238 9.63 -9.14 -0.51
CA GLN A 238 10.27 -10.41 -0.18
C GLN A 238 9.64 -11.06 1.05
N LEU A 239 9.36 -10.30 2.12
CA LEU A 239 8.66 -10.82 3.30
C LEU A 239 7.25 -11.30 2.97
N MET A 240 6.54 -10.61 2.07
CA MET A 240 5.21 -11.04 1.65
C MET A 240 5.27 -12.32 0.82
N ALA A 241 6.30 -12.46 -0.01
CA ALA A 241 6.52 -13.66 -0.79
C ALA A 241 6.95 -14.85 0.11
N ASN A 242 7.96 -14.65 0.97
CA ASN A 242 8.48 -15.63 1.94
C ASN A 242 7.49 -16.03 3.04
N CYS A 243 6.28 -15.48 3.05
CA CYS A 243 5.25 -15.86 4.00
C CYS A 243 4.14 -16.73 3.38
N TYR A 244 4.26 -17.06 2.09
CA TYR A 244 3.68 -18.28 1.56
C TYR A 244 4.62 -19.49 1.77
N ASP A 245 5.89 -19.24 2.13
CA ASP A 245 6.90 -20.28 2.34
C ASP A 245 7.40 -20.36 3.78
N ALA A 246 7.00 -21.40 4.49
CA ALA A 246 7.82 -21.90 5.59
C ALA A 246 9.04 -22.63 4.99
N ALA A 247 10.21 -22.01 5.17
CA ALA A 247 11.59 -22.53 5.12
C ALA A 247 12.47 -22.04 3.94
N PRO A 248 13.64 -21.43 4.21
CA PRO A 248 14.60 -21.05 3.18
C PRO A 248 15.50 -22.24 2.81
N VAL A 249 15.57 -22.57 1.52
CA VAL A 249 16.71 -23.31 0.96
C VAL A 249 17.54 -22.32 0.16
N ALA A 250 18.80 -22.16 0.57
CA ALA A 250 19.76 -21.28 -0.09
C ALA A 250 19.98 -21.71 -1.55
N GLY A 251 19.64 -20.81 -2.49
CA GLY A 251 20.03 -20.89 -3.90
C GLY A 251 21.02 -19.78 -4.26
N PRO A 252 21.89 -19.96 -5.28
CA PRO A 252 23.06 -19.12 -5.49
C PRO A 252 22.71 -17.75 -6.07
N ALA A 253 23.66 -16.81 -5.91
CA ALA A 253 23.61 -15.42 -6.37
C ALA A 253 23.25 -15.24 -7.87
N PRO A 254 22.77 -14.06 -8.29
CA PRO A 254 22.23 -13.84 -9.62
C PRO A 254 23.30 -14.02 -10.70
N VAL A 255 23.05 -14.90 -11.65
CA VAL A 255 23.86 -15.06 -12.85
C VAL A 255 23.42 -14.01 -13.87
N ALA A 256 24.34 -13.15 -14.29
CA ALA A 256 24.15 -12.26 -15.43
C ALA A 256 23.92 -13.09 -16.70
N GLY A 257 22.67 -13.18 -17.15
CA GLY A 257 22.27 -13.89 -18.36
C GLY A 257 22.36 -13.00 -19.58
N SER A 258 23.30 -13.31 -20.47
CA SER A 258 23.48 -12.74 -21.80
C SER A 258 22.24 -12.93 -22.69
N ALA A 259 21.82 -11.86 -23.36
CA ALA A 259 20.74 -11.86 -24.34
C ALA A 259 21.02 -12.81 -25.52
N PRO A 260 20.04 -13.63 -25.99
CA PRO A 260 20.16 -14.32 -27.26
C PRO A 260 19.71 -13.40 -28.41
N SER A 261 20.53 -13.40 -29.45
CA SER A 261 20.32 -12.78 -30.76
C SER A 261 19.17 -13.43 -31.54
N GLY A 262 18.26 -12.61 -32.09
CA GLY A 262 17.28 -13.02 -33.10
C GLY A 262 15.99 -12.21 -33.03
N GLU A 263 15.87 -11.21 -33.91
CA GLU A 263 14.79 -10.22 -34.05
C GLU A 263 14.62 -9.26 -32.85
N ALA A 264 14.80 -7.97 -33.12
CA ALA A 264 14.96 -6.92 -32.12
C ALA A 264 13.84 -6.93 -31.06
N PRO A 265 14.16 -7.15 -29.76
CA PRO A 265 13.23 -6.85 -28.71
C PRO A 265 13.00 -5.34 -28.74
N LEU A 266 11.77 -4.92 -29.00
CA LEU A 266 11.34 -3.55 -28.77
C LEU A 266 11.64 -3.27 -27.29
N THR A 267 12.74 -2.54 -27.04
CA THR A 267 13.37 -2.18 -25.76
C THR A 267 12.59 -2.56 -24.50
N ALA A 268 12.83 -3.76 -23.97
CA ALA A 268 12.42 -4.11 -22.61
C ALA A 268 12.87 -3.01 -21.64
N ASN A 269 12.00 -2.64 -20.69
CA ASN A 269 12.37 -1.68 -19.66
C ASN A 269 13.61 -2.21 -18.90
N PRO A 270 14.76 -1.52 -18.94
CA PRO A 270 16.00 -2.01 -18.31
C PRO A 270 15.90 -2.06 -16.77
N ASP A 271 14.93 -1.35 -16.18
CA ASP A 271 14.63 -1.36 -14.74
C ASP A 271 13.50 -2.34 -14.37
N ALA A 272 13.11 -3.24 -15.28
CA ALA A 272 12.06 -4.21 -15.02
C ALA A 272 12.43 -5.15 -13.86
N LEU A 273 11.58 -5.18 -12.84
CA LEU A 273 11.76 -6.08 -11.70
C LEU A 273 11.35 -7.50 -12.13
N VAL A 274 12.28 -8.44 -12.01
CA VAL A 274 12.07 -9.87 -12.30
C VAL A 274 12.12 -10.64 -10.98
N TYR A 275 11.13 -11.50 -10.74
CA TYR A 275 11.00 -12.27 -9.50
C TYR A 275 10.43 -13.67 -9.77
N GLY A 276 10.87 -14.70 -9.04
CA GLY A 276 10.26 -16.04 -9.09
C GLY A 276 11.24 -17.16 -8.73
N GLU A 277 10.69 -18.32 -8.39
CA GLU A 277 11.47 -19.51 -7.97
C GLU A 277 12.09 -20.28 -9.14
N GLY A 278 11.79 -19.91 -10.38
CA GLY A 278 12.45 -20.46 -11.57
C GLY A 278 11.95 -21.84 -12.01
N HIS A 279 10.86 -22.37 -11.43
CA HIS A 279 10.21 -23.60 -11.92
C HIS A 279 9.60 -23.43 -13.32
N ALA A 280 9.24 -22.21 -13.68
CA ALA A 280 8.83 -21.79 -15.01
C ALA A 280 9.41 -20.41 -15.29
N GLU A 281 9.65 -20.09 -16.55
CA GLU A 281 10.29 -18.85 -16.99
C GLU A 281 9.55 -18.32 -18.21
N ILE A 282 8.98 -17.13 -18.09
CA ILE A 282 8.53 -16.32 -19.23
C ILE A 282 9.75 -15.91 -20.07
N VAL A 283 9.95 -16.57 -21.22
CA VAL A 283 11.12 -16.41 -22.09
C VAL A 283 10.90 -15.44 -23.25
N LYS A 284 9.64 -15.24 -23.68
CA LYS A 284 9.26 -14.24 -24.69
C LYS A 284 7.94 -13.61 -24.34
N TYR A 285 7.75 -12.35 -24.70
CA TYR A 285 6.48 -11.66 -24.54
C TYR A 285 6.36 -10.49 -25.50
N GLY A 286 5.13 -10.04 -25.77
CA GLY A 286 4.89 -8.91 -26.65
C GLY A 286 3.44 -8.41 -26.63
N LEU A 287 3.29 -7.17 -27.09
CA LEU A 287 2.00 -6.53 -27.39
C LEU A 287 1.81 -6.45 -28.91
N PHE A 288 0.65 -6.88 -29.39
CA PHE A 288 0.35 -6.96 -30.81
C PHE A 288 -0.98 -6.26 -31.14
N ASP A 289 -1.05 -5.61 -32.29
CA ASP A 289 -2.27 -4.97 -32.78
C ASP A 289 -3.28 -5.98 -33.36
N GLU A 290 -4.41 -5.47 -33.88
CA GLU A 290 -5.46 -6.26 -34.53
C GLU A 290 -4.99 -7.03 -35.79
N HIS A 291 -3.82 -6.67 -36.33
CA HIS A 291 -3.18 -7.33 -37.46
C HIS A 291 -2.02 -8.25 -37.03
N ASN A 292 -1.93 -8.57 -35.73
CA ASN A 292 -0.90 -9.40 -35.12
C ASN A 292 0.53 -8.85 -35.34
N ARG A 293 0.68 -7.52 -35.48
CA ARG A 293 1.97 -6.84 -35.60
C ARG A 293 2.42 -6.32 -34.23
N PRO A 294 3.69 -6.51 -33.84
CA PRO A 294 4.21 -5.95 -32.59
C PRO A 294 4.04 -4.44 -32.55
N THR A 295 3.46 -3.91 -31.47
CA THR A 295 3.22 -2.47 -31.32
C THR A 295 3.37 -2.00 -29.87
N ARG A 296 3.64 -0.70 -29.71
CA ARG A 296 3.55 0.03 -28.45
C ARG A 296 2.49 1.12 -28.48
N MET A 297 1.82 1.27 -29.61
CA MET A 297 0.75 2.22 -29.78
C MET A 297 -0.53 1.42 -29.97
N LEU A 298 -1.43 1.52 -29.01
CA LEU A 298 -2.73 0.87 -29.06
C LEU A 298 -3.81 1.92 -29.28
N GLN A 299 -4.80 1.59 -30.11
CA GLN A 299 -5.91 2.49 -30.40
C GLN A 299 -7.10 2.14 -29.52
N HIS A 300 -7.74 3.17 -28.98
CA HIS A 300 -9.01 3.02 -28.27
C HIS A 300 -10.07 2.35 -29.15
N GLY A 301 -10.85 1.43 -28.57
CA GLY A 301 -11.90 0.66 -29.23
C GLY A 301 -11.40 -0.43 -30.17
N ARG A 302 -10.09 -0.67 -30.28
CA ARG A 302 -9.50 -1.70 -31.14
C ARG A 302 -9.07 -2.92 -30.33
N ARG A 303 -9.10 -4.09 -30.98
CA ARG A 303 -8.58 -5.34 -30.39
C ARG A 303 -7.06 -5.31 -30.37
N PHE A 304 -6.48 -5.88 -29.33
CA PHE A 304 -5.05 -6.11 -29.20
C PHE A 304 -4.79 -7.44 -28.50
N LEU A 305 -3.57 -7.94 -28.65
CA LEU A 305 -3.14 -9.19 -28.05
C LEU A 305 -1.94 -8.97 -27.13
N ILE A 306 -1.96 -9.64 -25.98
CA ILE A 306 -0.78 -9.86 -25.14
C ILE A 306 -0.39 -11.31 -25.33
N ARG A 307 0.83 -11.56 -25.82
CA ARG A 307 1.37 -12.92 -25.96
C ARG A 307 2.52 -13.10 -25.00
N MET A 308 2.57 -14.24 -24.32
CA MET A 308 3.74 -14.68 -23.57
C MET A 308 4.08 -16.14 -23.87
N GLN A 309 5.37 -16.45 -23.89
CA GLN A 309 5.90 -17.80 -24.01
C GLN A 309 6.57 -18.17 -22.71
N VAL A 310 6.15 -19.28 -22.12
CA VAL A 310 6.67 -19.78 -20.84
C VAL A 310 7.36 -21.11 -21.07
N LYS A 311 8.59 -21.25 -20.56
CA LYS A 311 9.38 -22.48 -20.54
C LYS A 311 9.36 -23.05 -19.13
N PHE A 312 9.12 -24.35 -18.99
CA PHE A 312 9.07 -25.02 -17.69
C PHE A 312 10.39 -25.72 -17.39
N HIS A 313 10.93 -25.52 -16.19
CA HIS A 313 12.17 -26.13 -15.70
C HIS A 313 11.91 -27.24 -14.67
N ALA A 314 10.65 -27.38 -14.23
CA ALA A 314 10.16 -28.44 -13.36
C ALA A 314 8.78 -28.93 -13.84
N VAL A 315 8.24 -29.97 -13.19
CA VAL A 315 6.88 -30.44 -13.45
C VAL A 315 5.91 -29.49 -12.75
N VAL A 316 5.06 -28.80 -13.52
CA VAL A 316 4.10 -27.82 -13.02
C VAL A 316 2.70 -28.23 -13.44
N ARG A 317 1.78 -28.32 -12.47
CA ARG A 317 0.37 -28.65 -12.70
C ARG A 317 -0.47 -27.38 -12.63
N GLU A 318 -1.33 -27.22 -13.62
CA GLU A 318 -2.28 -26.10 -13.76
C GLU A 318 -1.65 -24.73 -13.46
N PRO A 319 -0.59 -24.34 -14.21
CA PRO A 319 0.00 -23.02 -14.03
C PRO A 319 -1.04 -21.94 -14.32
N ILE A 320 -0.98 -20.87 -13.54
CA ILE A 320 -1.83 -19.70 -13.64
C ILE A 320 -1.03 -18.61 -14.35
N PHE A 321 -1.53 -18.21 -15.51
CA PHE A 321 -0.94 -17.16 -16.34
C PHE A 321 -1.73 -15.88 -16.15
N ALA A 322 -1.03 -14.77 -15.94
CA ALA A 322 -1.64 -13.49 -15.59
C ALA A 322 -1.00 -12.32 -16.33
N PHE A 323 -1.77 -11.26 -16.51
CA PHE A 323 -1.25 -9.94 -16.87
C PHE A 323 -1.88 -8.85 -16.01
N THR A 324 -1.18 -7.73 -15.89
CA THR A 324 -1.68 -6.51 -15.25
C THR A 324 -1.22 -5.29 -16.05
N ILE A 325 -2.13 -4.36 -16.28
CA ILE A 325 -1.87 -3.06 -16.89
C ILE A 325 -2.06 -1.99 -15.83
N LYS A 326 -1.09 -1.10 -15.70
CA LYS A 326 -1.12 0.02 -14.78
C LYS A 326 -0.79 1.34 -15.47
N ASP A 327 -1.21 2.44 -14.86
CA ASP A 327 -0.76 3.77 -15.30
C ASP A 327 0.67 4.08 -14.80
N LEU A 328 1.26 5.18 -15.28
CA LEU A 328 2.57 5.64 -14.81
C LEU A 328 2.58 6.14 -13.34
N LYS A 329 1.42 6.26 -12.71
CA LYS A 329 1.31 6.60 -11.28
C LYS A 329 1.28 5.34 -10.40
N GLY A 330 1.36 4.15 -11.00
CA GLY A 330 1.37 2.86 -10.32
C GLY A 330 -0.03 2.26 -10.08
N MET A 331 -1.10 2.98 -10.43
CA MET A 331 -2.46 2.48 -10.24
C MET A 331 -2.72 1.31 -11.21
N GLU A 332 -3.01 0.12 -10.65
CA GLU A 332 -3.47 -1.02 -11.43
C GLU A 332 -4.85 -0.69 -12.02
N LEU A 333 -4.91 -0.65 -13.34
CA LEU A 333 -6.14 -0.29 -14.06
C LEU A 333 -6.98 -1.52 -14.33
N THR A 334 -6.32 -2.61 -14.74
CA THR A 334 -6.95 -3.85 -15.12
C THR A 334 -5.94 -4.97 -15.17
N GLY A 335 -6.40 -6.19 -14.97
CA GLY A 335 -5.60 -7.40 -15.05
C GLY A 335 -6.51 -8.61 -14.92
N THR A 336 -6.07 -9.73 -15.47
CA THR A 336 -6.78 -10.99 -15.31
C THR A 336 -5.80 -12.15 -15.28
N ASN A 337 -6.30 -13.33 -15.01
CA ASN A 337 -5.53 -14.55 -15.04
C ASN A 337 -6.40 -15.74 -15.46
N THR A 338 -5.75 -16.84 -15.83
CA THR A 338 -6.43 -18.06 -16.25
C THR A 338 -7.31 -18.67 -15.15
N GLN A 339 -7.00 -18.49 -13.86
CA GLN A 339 -7.82 -18.99 -12.76
C GLN A 339 -9.16 -18.25 -12.65
N PHE A 340 -9.15 -16.91 -12.73
CA PHE A 340 -10.35 -16.07 -12.64
C PHE A 340 -11.29 -16.31 -13.81
N LYS A 341 -10.73 -16.57 -15.00
CA LYS A 341 -11.48 -16.93 -16.21
C LYS A 341 -11.80 -18.44 -16.29
N GLN A 342 -11.42 -19.22 -15.28
CA GLN A 342 -11.63 -20.68 -15.22
C GLN A 342 -11.12 -21.42 -16.47
N VAL A 343 -10.01 -20.96 -17.03
CA VAL A 343 -9.40 -21.54 -18.23
C VAL A 343 -8.44 -22.65 -17.81
N PRO A 344 -8.69 -23.91 -18.21
CA PRO A 344 -7.81 -25.02 -17.88
C PRO A 344 -6.48 -24.88 -18.62
N THR A 345 -5.37 -24.88 -17.87
CA THR A 345 -4.03 -24.73 -18.43
C THR A 345 -3.29 -26.07 -18.57
N GLY A 346 -3.73 -27.12 -17.86
CA GLY A 346 -3.14 -28.46 -17.95
C GLY A 346 -1.83 -28.59 -17.17
N SER A 347 -1.07 -29.66 -17.43
CA SER A 347 0.20 -29.94 -16.74
C SER A 347 1.36 -29.95 -17.73
N TYR A 348 2.51 -29.46 -17.28
CA TYR A 348 3.73 -29.31 -18.07
C TYR A 348 4.90 -29.99 -17.37
N GLY A 349 5.72 -30.70 -18.13
CA GLY A 349 6.95 -31.32 -17.68
C GLY A 349 8.15 -30.39 -17.80
N LYS A 350 9.29 -30.83 -17.24
CA LYS A 350 10.57 -30.14 -17.39
C LYS A 350 11.00 -30.14 -18.86
N GLY A 351 11.25 -28.95 -19.40
CA GLY A 351 11.65 -28.72 -20.79
C GLY A 351 10.49 -28.25 -21.69
N ASP A 352 9.24 -28.42 -21.25
CA ASP A 352 8.07 -28.04 -22.03
C ASP A 352 8.00 -26.52 -22.19
N SER A 353 7.31 -26.08 -23.24
CA SER A 353 7.03 -24.67 -23.48
C SER A 353 5.59 -24.48 -23.93
N VAL A 354 4.99 -23.36 -23.53
CA VAL A 354 3.62 -22.99 -23.89
C VAL A 354 3.56 -21.54 -24.36
N SER A 355 2.69 -21.27 -25.32
CA SER A 355 2.31 -19.91 -25.71
C SER A 355 0.91 -19.59 -25.17
N VAL A 356 0.81 -18.47 -24.46
CA VAL A 356 -0.43 -17.98 -23.86
C VAL A 356 -0.77 -16.64 -24.50
N GLU A 357 -2.01 -16.51 -24.96
CA GLU A 357 -2.52 -15.30 -25.59
C GLU A 357 -3.74 -14.77 -24.83
N PHE A 358 -3.70 -13.48 -24.51
CA PHE A 358 -4.86 -12.72 -24.05
C PHE A 358 -5.30 -11.81 -25.20
N SER A 359 -6.56 -11.93 -25.61
CA SER A 359 -7.19 -11.13 -26.65
C SER A 359 -8.28 -10.26 -26.04
N GLN A 360 -8.21 -8.94 -26.27
CA GLN A 360 -9.14 -7.99 -25.65
C GLN A 360 -9.28 -6.71 -26.46
N THR A 361 -10.32 -5.92 -26.18
CA THR A 361 -10.55 -4.61 -26.80
C THR A 361 -10.06 -3.50 -25.87
N LEU A 362 -9.15 -2.64 -26.33
CA LEU A 362 -8.62 -1.56 -25.51
C LEU A 362 -9.62 -0.39 -25.37
N ASN A 363 -10.23 -0.22 -24.21
CA ASN A 363 -11.09 0.94 -23.92
C ASN A 363 -10.44 1.96 -22.96
N ALA A 364 -9.18 2.31 -23.19
CA ALA A 364 -8.43 3.27 -22.36
C ALA A 364 -8.49 4.72 -22.87
N GLN A 365 -8.29 5.68 -21.97
CA GLN A 365 -7.94 7.06 -22.34
C GLN A 365 -6.59 7.11 -23.05
N SER A 366 -6.30 8.22 -23.73
CA SER A 366 -4.95 8.52 -24.22
C SER A 366 -3.98 8.68 -23.05
N GLY A 367 -2.87 7.94 -23.07
CA GLY A 367 -1.91 7.96 -21.98
C GLY A 367 -0.77 6.98 -22.15
N ARG A 368 0.06 6.88 -21.11
CA ARG A 368 1.16 5.93 -20.99
C ARG A 368 0.84 4.90 -19.92
N TYR A 369 1.10 3.65 -20.23
CA TYR A 369 0.76 2.50 -19.40
C TYR A 369 1.92 1.51 -19.37
N ALA A 370 1.96 0.70 -18.31
CA ALA A 370 2.95 -0.35 -18.12
C ALA A 370 2.26 -1.71 -18.04
N LEU A 371 2.78 -2.69 -18.79
CA LEU A 371 2.34 -4.08 -18.76
C LEU A 371 3.27 -4.90 -17.87
N SER A 372 2.66 -5.68 -16.98
CA SER A 372 3.31 -6.71 -16.16
C SER A 372 2.73 -8.09 -16.49
N LEU A 373 3.55 -9.13 -16.38
CA LEU A 373 3.16 -10.53 -16.63
C LEU A 373 3.51 -11.43 -15.44
N GLY A 374 2.77 -12.51 -15.27
CA GLY A 374 3.02 -13.49 -14.23
C GLY A 374 2.70 -14.92 -14.65
N CYS A 375 3.52 -15.84 -14.17
CA CYS A 375 3.29 -17.27 -14.16
C CYS A 375 3.41 -17.74 -12.70
N THR A 376 2.31 -18.28 -12.17
CA THR A 376 2.18 -18.78 -10.80
C THR A 376 1.53 -20.16 -10.85
N GLY A 377 1.38 -20.84 -9.73
CA GLY A 377 0.62 -22.09 -9.67
C GLY A 377 0.47 -22.57 -8.24
N TYR A 378 -0.11 -23.76 -8.06
CA TYR A 378 -0.25 -24.35 -6.74
C TYR A 378 0.64 -25.59 -6.62
N GLU A 379 1.45 -25.63 -5.56
CA GLU A 379 2.14 -26.83 -5.12
C GLU A 379 1.48 -27.30 -3.82
N GLY A 380 0.60 -28.30 -3.94
CA GLY A 380 -0.31 -28.68 -2.85
C GLY A 380 -1.36 -27.60 -2.60
N ASN A 381 -1.36 -27.00 -1.40
CA ASN A 381 -2.27 -25.91 -1.02
C ASN A 381 -1.59 -24.53 -1.05
N THR A 382 -0.33 -24.45 -1.48
CA THR A 382 0.45 -23.20 -1.46
C THR A 382 0.54 -22.63 -2.87
N MET A 383 0.25 -21.33 -3.01
CA MET A 383 0.44 -20.61 -4.26
C MET A 383 1.92 -20.24 -4.41
N VAL A 384 2.56 -20.71 -5.47
CA VAL A 384 3.97 -20.50 -5.79
C VAL A 384 4.09 -19.52 -6.96
N VAL A 385 5.06 -18.61 -6.87
CA VAL A 385 5.36 -17.66 -7.95
C VAL A 385 6.54 -18.15 -8.76
N TYR A 386 6.26 -18.72 -9.94
CA TYR A 386 7.30 -19.29 -10.79
C TYR A 386 8.12 -18.21 -11.50
N HIS A 387 7.45 -17.23 -12.13
CA HIS A 387 8.09 -16.08 -12.76
C HIS A 387 7.14 -14.90 -12.86
N ARG A 388 7.59 -13.71 -12.47
CA ARG A 388 6.84 -12.47 -12.53
C ARG A 388 7.72 -11.35 -13.05
N LEU A 389 7.18 -10.64 -14.02
CA LEU A 389 7.84 -9.61 -14.79
C LEU A 389 7.06 -8.31 -14.61
N TYR A 390 7.64 -7.34 -13.91
CA TYR A 390 6.99 -6.06 -13.66
C TYR A 390 7.42 -5.00 -14.68
N ASP A 391 6.44 -4.26 -15.18
CA ASP A 391 6.63 -3.06 -16.02
C ASP A 391 7.51 -3.27 -17.26
N ILE A 392 7.38 -4.46 -17.85
CA ILE A 392 8.25 -4.95 -18.92
C ILE A 392 7.98 -4.30 -20.27
N ILE A 393 6.74 -3.83 -20.52
CA ILE A 393 6.42 -3.06 -21.72
C ILE A 393 5.71 -1.78 -21.32
N LEU A 394 6.33 -0.65 -21.66
CA LEU A 394 5.68 0.66 -21.67
C LEU A 394 5.00 0.86 -23.02
N PHE A 395 3.71 1.16 -23.02
CA PHE A 395 2.93 1.41 -24.22
C PHE A 395 2.08 2.67 -24.08
N GLU A 396 1.79 3.28 -25.22
CA GLU A 396 0.96 4.46 -25.36
C GLU A 396 -0.37 4.08 -25.98
N THR A 397 -1.41 4.84 -25.61
CA THR A 397 -2.73 4.70 -26.18
C THR A 397 -3.13 6.01 -26.86
N ALA A 398 -3.85 5.88 -27.97
CA ALA A 398 -4.47 6.99 -28.67
C ALA A 398 -5.99 6.86 -28.62
N SER A 399 -6.67 7.86 -28.05
CA SER A 399 -8.12 8.03 -28.05
C SER A 399 -8.49 9.41 -28.60
N ALA A 400 -9.52 9.44 -29.44
CA ALA A 400 -10.14 10.68 -29.92
C ALA A 400 -11.30 11.17 -29.02
N MET A 401 -11.70 10.38 -28.01
CA MET A 401 -12.83 10.68 -27.13
C MET A 401 -12.37 10.90 -25.67
N PRO A 402 -12.78 12.01 -25.02
CA PRO A 402 -12.55 12.21 -23.60
C PRO A 402 -13.45 11.25 -22.78
N MET A 403 -12.86 10.51 -21.84
CA MET A 403 -13.54 9.55 -20.96
C MET A 403 -13.20 9.83 -19.49
N VAL A 404 -13.90 9.24 -18.53
CA VAL A 404 -13.58 9.27 -17.07
C VAL A 404 -13.87 7.88 -16.47
N GLY A 405 -12.91 7.24 -15.77
CA GLY A 405 -13.11 5.98 -15.02
C GLY A 405 -12.04 4.89 -15.21
N CYS A 406 -12.15 3.80 -14.44
CA CYS A 406 -11.36 2.55 -14.59
C CYS A 406 -12.28 1.46 -15.15
N TYR A 407 -11.93 0.84 -16.28
CA TYR A 407 -12.80 0.00 -17.09
C TYR A 407 -12.27 -1.45 -17.17
N ASP A 408 -13.15 -2.43 -17.43
CA ASP A 408 -12.79 -3.83 -17.69
C ASP A 408 -12.62 -4.08 -19.19
N LEU A 409 -11.61 -4.87 -19.56
CA LEU A 409 -11.20 -5.19 -20.93
C LEU A 409 -11.96 -6.37 -21.55
N ASP A 410 -12.68 -7.13 -20.73
CA ASP A 410 -13.39 -8.37 -21.12
C ASP A 410 -12.53 -9.33 -21.95
N SER A 411 -11.36 -9.68 -21.40
CA SER A 411 -10.36 -10.48 -22.14
C SER A 411 -10.79 -11.93 -22.34
N GLU A 412 -10.58 -12.43 -23.57
CA GLU A 412 -10.64 -13.83 -23.97
C GLU A 412 -9.24 -14.44 -23.90
N ILE A 413 -9.09 -15.65 -23.35
CA ILE A 413 -7.78 -16.29 -23.18
C ILE A 413 -7.73 -17.59 -24.00
N SER A 414 -6.68 -17.74 -24.82
CA SER A 414 -6.38 -18.99 -25.53
C SER A 414 -5.02 -19.54 -25.08
N VAL A 415 -4.98 -20.85 -24.83
CA VAL A 415 -3.76 -21.58 -24.46
C VAL A 415 -3.41 -22.52 -25.59
N LEU A 416 -2.30 -22.24 -26.29
CA LEU A 416 -1.85 -23.02 -27.45
C LEU A 416 -0.64 -23.87 -27.05
N ARG A 417 -0.75 -25.18 -27.24
CA ARG A 417 0.37 -26.10 -27.06
C ARG A 417 1.29 -26.02 -28.28
N ALA A 418 2.60 -25.91 -28.01
CA ALA A 418 3.63 -25.99 -29.04
C ALA A 418 3.88 -27.45 -29.44
#